data_AF-W4S285-F1
#
_entry.id   AF-W4S285-F1
#
_cell.length_a   1.000
_cell.length_b   1.000
_cell.length_c   1.000
_cell.angle_alpha   90.00
_cell.angle_beta   90.00
_cell.angle_gamma   90.00
#
_symmetry.space_group_name_H-M   'P 1'
#
loop_
_entity.id
_entity.type
_entity.pdbx_description
1 polymer ?
#
loop_
_entity_poly.entity_id
_entity_poly.type
_entity_poly.pdbx_seq_one_letter_code
_entity_poly.pdbx_strand_id
1 'polypeptide(L)'
;MRSNDGEWVPFTADADTIVVNIGDMLQRLTNHVYPSTIHRVVNPPGEQARKPRYSVPFFLHPNPDFLIDVLPSCITADNPSRYPEPITAHGFLEERLREIKLK
;
A
#
# COMPACT_ATOMS: atom_id res chain seq x y z
N MET A 1 7.20 7.05 -6.88
CA MET A 1 5.84 7.04 -6.29
C MET A 1 4.99 8.10 -6.95
N ARG A 2 3.67 7.95 -6.98
CA ARG A 2 2.77 8.99 -7.53
C ARG A 2 2.38 9.97 -6.43
N SER A 3 2.59 11.27 -6.63
CA SER A 3 2.18 12.33 -5.69
C SER A 3 0.65 12.54 -5.74
N ASN A 4 0.15 13.37 -4.83
CA ASN A 4 -1.26 13.78 -4.83
C ASN A 4 -1.62 14.58 -6.08
N ASP A 5 -0.65 15.27 -6.69
CA ASP A 5 -0.83 16.01 -7.95
C ASP A 5 -0.82 15.08 -9.18
N GLY A 6 -0.65 13.78 -8.99
CA GLY A 6 -0.59 12.78 -10.07
C GLY A 6 0.80 12.60 -10.68
N GLU A 7 1.80 13.36 -10.22
CA GLU A 7 3.15 13.34 -10.74
C GLU A 7 3.98 12.15 -10.25
N TRP A 8 4.87 11.65 -11.10
CA TRP A 8 5.79 10.57 -10.73
C TRP A 8 7.05 11.15 -10.07
N VAL A 9 7.14 10.97 -8.75
CA VAL A 9 8.31 11.37 -7.96
C VAL A 9 9.32 10.22 -7.94
N PRO A 10 10.57 10.43 -8.42
CA PRO A 10 11.63 9.43 -8.32
C PRO A 10 12.06 9.26 -6.87
N PHE A 11 12.45 8.04 -6.51
CA PHE A 11 12.95 7.73 -5.18
C PHE A 11 14.15 6.78 -5.29
N THR A 12 15.23 7.12 -4.59
CA THR A 12 16.41 6.28 -4.44
C THR A 12 16.63 6.08 -2.95
N ALA A 13 16.71 4.83 -2.52
CA ALA A 13 17.04 4.51 -1.14
C ALA A 13 18.55 4.64 -0.92
N ASP A 14 18.95 5.11 0.25
CA ASP A 14 20.35 5.07 0.68
C ASP A 14 20.78 3.63 0.95
N ALA A 15 22.09 3.38 0.89
CA ALA A 15 22.64 2.10 1.29
C ALA A 15 22.25 1.77 2.74
N ASP A 16 22.05 0.47 3.03
CA ASP A 16 21.67 -0.04 4.35
C ASP A 16 20.35 0.51 4.92
N THR A 17 19.45 0.98 4.05
CA THR A 17 18.09 1.40 4.42
C THR A 17 17.03 0.45 3.89
N ILE A 18 15.87 0.43 4.56
CA ILE A 18 14.67 -0.24 4.07
C ILE A 18 13.62 0.81 3.68
N VAL A 19 12.98 0.58 2.55
CA VAL A 19 11.84 1.39 2.11
C VAL A 19 10.57 0.73 2.63
N VAL A 20 9.77 1.50 3.36
CA VAL A 20 8.49 1.03 3.92
C VAL A 20 7.36 1.86 3.30
N ASN A 21 6.34 1.19 2.78
CA ASN A 21 5.13 1.82 2.27
C ASN A 21 3.89 1.31 3.01
N ILE A 22 2.84 2.12 3.00
CA ILE A 22 1.52 1.74 3.49
C ILE A 22 0.83 0.87 2.45
N GLY A 23 0.13 -0.18 2.91
CA GLY A 23 -0.71 -1.04 2.09
C GLY A 23 -2.20 -0.80 2.32
N ASP A 24 -3.04 -1.36 1.44
CA ASP A 24 -4.48 -1.08 1.39
C ASP A 24 -5.22 -1.46 2.69
N MET A 25 -4.78 -2.51 3.39
CA MET A 25 -5.36 -2.91 4.68
C MET A 25 -5.18 -1.81 5.74
N LEU A 26 -3.99 -1.22 5.83
CA LEU A 26 -3.70 -0.16 6.79
C LEU A 26 -4.38 1.16 6.38
N GLN A 27 -4.46 1.45 5.07
CA GLN A 27 -5.25 2.57 4.56
C GLN A 27 -6.73 2.44 4.97
N ARG A 28 -7.31 1.25 4.84
CA ARG A 28 -8.70 0.98 5.26
C ARG A 28 -8.87 1.16 6.76
N LEU A 29 -8.01 0.51 7.56
CA LEU A 29 -8.02 0.59 9.03
C LEU A 29 -7.97 2.04 9.55
N THR A 30 -7.19 2.89 8.88
CA THR A 30 -6.97 4.29 9.28
C THR A 30 -7.89 5.28 8.58
N ASN A 31 -8.97 4.82 7.93
CA ASN A 31 -9.90 5.68 7.20
C ASN A 31 -9.23 6.66 6.23
N HIS A 32 -8.19 6.20 5.52
CA HIS A 32 -7.39 6.99 4.58
C HIS A 32 -6.53 8.10 5.20
N VAL A 33 -6.36 8.13 6.53
CA VAL A 33 -5.37 9.03 7.16
C VAL A 33 -3.96 8.68 6.69
N TYR A 34 -3.65 7.38 6.54
CA TYR A 34 -2.42 6.93 5.89
C TYR A 34 -2.72 6.35 4.50
N PRO A 35 -2.38 7.05 3.41
CA PRO A 35 -2.69 6.60 2.07
C PRO A 35 -1.75 5.49 1.59
N SER A 36 -2.34 4.48 0.93
CA SER A 36 -1.65 3.47 0.15
C SER A 36 -1.25 4.06 -1.20
N THR A 37 -0.01 4.54 -1.30
CA THR A 37 0.46 5.27 -2.49
C THR A 37 0.83 4.34 -3.64
N ILE A 38 0.45 4.73 -4.86
CA ILE A 38 0.86 4.00 -6.07
C ILE A 38 2.37 4.18 -6.31
N HIS A 39 3.06 3.06 -6.51
CA HIS A 39 4.48 3.02 -6.84
C HIS A 39 4.74 2.06 -8.01
N ARG A 40 5.82 2.32 -8.75
CA ARG A 40 6.29 1.47 -9.86
C ARG A 40 7.80 1.48 -9.90
N VAL A 41 8.39 0.41 -10.40
CA VAL A 41 9.81 0.36 -10.79
C VAL A 41 9.88 0.52 -12.30
N VAL A 42 10.77 1.39 -12.77
CA VAL A 42 11.03 1.61 -14.20
C VAL A 42 12.48 1.26 -14.50
N ASN A 43 12.78 0.98 -15.77
CA ASN A 43 14.15 0.74 -16.19
C ASN A 43 15.00 1.99 -15.95
N PRO A 44 16.19 1.87 -15.32
CA PRO A 44 17.11 2.99 -15.21
C PRO A 44 17.64 3.38 -16.61
N PRO A 45 18.10 4.62 -16.81
CA PRO A 45 18.65 5.05 -18.09
C PRO A 45 20.02 4.40 -18.38
N GLY A 46 20.36 4.31 -19.67
CA GLY A 46 21.71 3.96 -20.14
C GLY A 46 22.14 2.52 -19.84
N GLU A 47 23.43 2.34 -19.58
CA GLU A 47 24.03 1.01 -19.37
C GLU A 47 23.51 0.31 -18.10
N GLN A 48 23.01 1.07 -17.13
CA GLN A 48 22.45 0.50 -15.90
C GLN A 48 21.19 -0.34 -16.18
N ALA A 49 20.48 -0.08 -17.29
CA ALA A 49 19.33 -0.89 -17.72
C ALA A 49 19.70 -2.35 -18.01
N ARG A 50 20.99 -2.62 -18.29
CA ARG A 50 21.50 -3.94 -18.63
C ARG A 50 22.05 -4.69 -17.42
N LYS A 51 22.08 -4.07 -16.24
CA LYS A 51 22.59 -4.70 -15.02
C LYS A 51 21.44 -5.34 -14.24
N PRO A 52 21.66 -6.52 -13.63
CA PRO A 52 20.65 -7.12 -12.77
C PRO A 52 20.40 -6.23 -11.55
N ARG A 53 19.13 -6.09 -11.18
CA ARG A 53 18.69 -5.43 -9.95
C ARG A 53 17.95 -6.44 -9.09
N TYR A 54 18.41 -6.61 -7.86
CA TYR A 54 17.78 -7.49 -6.88
C TYR A 54 16.99 -6.68 -5.86
N SER A 55 15.85 -7.22 -5.42
CA SER A 55 15.03 -6.66 -4.35
C SER A 55 14.34 -7.78 -3.60
N VAL A 56 14.22 -7.65 -2.28
CA VAL A 56 13.57 -8.63 -1.41
C VAL A 56 12.38 -7.94 -0.72
N PRO A 57 11.19 -7.90 -1.35
CA PRO A 57 10.02 -7.32 -0.71
C PRO A 57 9.49 -8.24 0.39
N PHE A 58 9.11 -7.66 1.53
CA PHE A 58 8.43 -8.35 2.61
C PHE A 58 7.02 -7.75 2.80
N PHE A 59 5.98 -8.57 2.62
CA PHE A 59 4.59 -8.14 2.74
C PHE A 59 4.03 -8.52 4.10
N LEU A 60 3.94 -7.54 5.00
CA LEU A 60 3.34 -7.71 6.32
C LEU A 60 1.82 -7.58 6.24
N HIS A 61 1.11 -8.55 6.83
CA HIS A 61 -0.35 -8.56 6.92
C HIS A 61 -0.79 -8.74 8.38
N PRO A 62 -1.97 -8.24 8.77
CA PRO A 62 -2.65 -8.69 9.98
C PRO A 62 -2.93 -10.20 9.92
N ASN A 63 -3.25 -10.80 11.06
CA ASN A 63 -3.72 -12.18 11.10
C ASN A 63 -4.96 -12.34 10.20
N PRO A 64 -5.15 -13.49 9.52
CA PRO A 64 -6.25 -13.70 8.58
C PRO A 64 -7.66 -13.40 9.12
N ASP A 65 -7.88 -13.68 10.40
CA ASP A 65 -9.13 -13.50 11.14
C ASP A 65 -9.30 -12.10 11.75
N PHE A 66 -8.25 -11.27 11.70
CA PHE A 66 -8.33 -9.90 12.20
C PHE A 66 -9.40 -9.12 11.45
N LEU A 67 -10.32 -8.53 12.19
CA LEU A 67 -11.41 -7.73 11.66
C LEU A 67 -10.93 -6.28 11.43
N ILE A 68 -10.82 -5.89 10.18
CA ILE A 68 -10.48 -4.53 9.76
C ILE A 68 -11.75 -3.67 9.83
N ASP A 69 -11.89 -2.99 10.95
CA ASP A 69 -12.86 -1.92 11.17
C ASP A 69 -12.13 -0.57 11.30
N VAL A 70 -12.80 0.53 10.98
CA VAL A 70 -12.20 1.86 11.05
C VAL A 70 -11.86 2.22 12.49
N LEU A 71 -10.61 2.65 12.72
CA LEU A 71 -10.20 3.14 14.04
C LEU A 71 -11.06 4.35 14.45
N PRO A 72 -11.66 4.37 15.66
CA PRO A 72 -12.50 5.48 16.11
C PRO A 72 -11.78 6.84 16.06
N SER A 73 -10.47 6.86 16.32
CA SER A 73 -9.63 8.06 16.24
C SER A 73 -9.44 8.61 14.82
N CYS A 74 -9.77 7.83 13.79
CA CYS A 74 -9.70 8.23 12.38
C CYS A 74 -11.06 8.67 11.82
N ILE A 75 -12.10 8.71 12.66
CA ILE A 75 -13.43 9.19 12.30
C ILE A 75 -13.60 10.59 12.90
N THR A 76 -13.89 11.55 12.02
CA THR A 76 -14.18 12.94 12.40
C THR A 76 -15.37 13.46 11.60
N ALA A 77 -15.86 14.65 11.92
CA ALA A 77 -16.92 15.29 11.12
C ALA A 77 -16.52 15.47 9.65
N ASP A 78 -15.24 15.79 9.40
CA ASP A 78 -14.70 16.02 8.04
C ASP A 78 -14.17 14.75 7.36
N ASN A 79 -13.98 13.66 8.12
CA ASN A 79 -13.61 12.34 7.61
C ASN A 79 -14.51 11.27 8.26
N PRO A 80 -15.80 11.18 7.88
CA PRO A 80 -16.68 10.14 8.36
C PRO A 80 -16.19 8.75 7.93
N SER A 81 -16.69 7.70 8.57
CA SER A 81 -16.30 6.33 8.19
C SER A 81 -16.61 6.08 6.71
N ARG A 82 -15.58 5.72 5.94
CA ARG A 82 -15.71 5.35 4.52
C ARG A 82 -16.15 3.91 4.32
N TYR A 83 -16.15 3.12 5.40
CA TYR A 83 -16.37 1.68 5.37
C TYR A 83 -17.52 1.36 6.33
N PRO A 84 -18.74 1.14 5.83
CA PRO A 84 -19.90 0.90 6.69
C PRO A 84 -19.84 -0.46 7.38
N GLU A 85 -19.23 -1.45 6.71
CA GLU A 85 -19.09 -2.81 7.22
C GLU A 85 -17.61 -3.17 7.41
N PRO A 86 -17.26 -3.80 8.54
CA PRO A 86 -15.92 -4.33 8.75
C PRO A 86 -15.69 -5.56 7.87
N ILE A 87 -14.42 -5.90 7.62
CA ILE A 87 -14.03 -7.07 6.83
C ILE A 87 -12.84 -7.78 7.45
N THR A 88 -12.76 -9.11 7.38
CA THR A 88 -11.55 -9.81 7.83
C THR A 88 -10.37 -9.50 6.90
N ALA A 89 -9.15 -9.52 7.43
CA ALA A 89 -7.95 -9.31 6.62
C ALA A 89 -7.85 -10.34 5.48
N HIS A 90 -8.21 -11.60 5.74
CA HIS A 90 -8.29 -12.61 4.69
C HIS A 90 -9.35 -12.29 3.63
N GLY A 91 -10.56 -11.90 4.05
CA GLY A 91 -11.64 -11.54 3.13
C GLY A 91 -11.24 -10.38 2.21
N PHE A 92 -10.59 -9.36 2.78
CA PHE A 92 -10.09 -8.22 2.02
C PHE A 92 -8.95 -8.61 1.07
N LEU A 93 -8.02 -9.47 1.50
CA LEU A 93 -6.97 -9.98 0.62
C LEU A 93 -7.57 -10.70 -0.59
N GLU A 94 -8.55 -11.57 -0.38
CA GLU A 94 -9.23 -12.28 -1.48
C GLU A 94 -9.98 -11.34 -2.43
N GLU A 95 -10.62 -10.27 -1.93
CA GLU A 95 -11.18 -9.22 -2.78
C GLU A 95 -10.11 -8.58 -3.66
N ARG A 96 -9.00 -8.14 -3.07
CA ARG A 96 -7.93 -7.47 -3.81
C ARG A 96 -7.31 -8.39 -4.87
N LEU A 97 -7.08 -9.67 -4.54
CA LEU A 97 -6.54 -10.65 -5.49
C LEU A 97 -7.45 -10.85 -6.71
N ARG A 98 -8.77 -10.88 -6.52
CA ARG A 98 -9.75 -10.96 -7.62
C ARG A 98 -9.73 -9.70 -8.48
N GLU A 99 -9.71 -8.52 -7.86
CA GLU A 99 -9.69 -7.24 -8.59
C GLU A 99 -8.45 -7.08 -9.48
N ILE A 100 -7.29 -7.57 -9.02
CA ILE A 100 -6.04 -7.56 -9.79
C ILE A 100 -5.85 -8.79 -10.68
N LYS A 101 -6.86 -9.67 -10.77
CA LYS A 101 -6.89 -10.87 -11.64
C LYS A 101 -5.75 -11.86 -11.38
N LEU A 102 -5.32 -11.97 -10.12
CA LEU A 102 -4.38 -13.01 -9.68
C LEU A 102 -5.09 -14.26 -9.13
N LYS A 103 -6.41 -14.18 -8.96
CA LYS A 103 -7.35 -15.28 -8.70
C LYS A 103 -8.65 -14.96 -9.45
#